data_AF-A0A915DSC5-F1
#
_entry.id   AF-A0A915DSC5-F1
#
_cell.length_a   1.000
_cell.length_b   1.000
_cell.length_c   1.000
_cell.angle_alpha   90.00
_cell.angle_beta   90.00
_cell.angle_gamma   90.00
#
_symmetry.space_group_name_H-M   'P 1'
#
loop_
_entity.id
_entity.type
_entity.pdbx_description
1 polymer ?
#
loop_
_entity_poly.entity_id
_entity_poly.type
_entity_poly.pdbx_seq_one_letter_code
_entity_poly.pdbx_strand_id
1 'polypeptide(L)'
;MMKPFTGRQLSSRDQIFDYRLSEARRLTENCFGIMAAVHRVLLKPMEVHAANADRIIKECLYLADEWRQELDPLPQAELGSVA
;
A
#
# COMPACT_ATOMS: atom_id res chain seq x y z
N MET A 1 12.83 8.90 7.24
CA MET A 1 12.88 7.42 7.15
C MET A 1 13.67 6.88 8.33
N MET A 2 13.19 5.81 8.97
CA MET A 2 13.90 5.15 10.06
C MET A 2 15.05 4.30 9.49
N LYS A 3 16.19 4.30 10.18
CA LYS A 3 17.42 3.60 9.77
C LYS A 3 17.44 2.20 10.40
N PRO A 4 17.71 1.13 9.63
CA PRO A 4 17.87 -0.21 10.19
C PRO A 4 19.09 -0.26 11.12
N PHE A 5 19.09 -1.19 12.07
CA PHE A 5 20.25 -1.44 12.91
C PHE A 5 21.37 -2.08 12.08
N THR A 6 22.62 -1.70 12.37
CA THR A 6 23.79 -2.14 11.60
C THR A 6 24.75 -2.91 12.49
N GLY A 7 25.11 -4.14 12.12
CA GLY A 7 26.08 -4.97 12.86
C GLY A 7 25.85 -6.47 12.62
N ARG A 8 26.87 -7.31 12.87
CA ARG A 8 26.75 -8.78 12.73
C ARG A 8 26.11 -9.47 13.93
N GLN A 9 26.13 -8.86 15.10
CA GLN A 9 25.55 -9.39 16.34
C GLN A 9 24.44 -8.47 16.82
N LEU A 10 23.31 -8.51 16.12
CA LEU A 10 22.09 -7.80 16.52
C LEU A 10 21.38 -8.59 17.62
N SER A 11 20.82 -7.89 18.61
CA SER A 11 19.95 -8.54 19.58
C SER A 11 18.70 -9.09 18.88
N SER A 12 18.02 -10.08 19.47
CA SER A 12 16.79 -10.62 18.87
C SER A 12 15.72 -9.54 18.67
N ARG A 13 15.67 -8.51 19.52
CA ARG A 13 14.74 -7.39 19.38
C ARG A 13 15.09 -6.51 18.17
N ASP A 14 16.36 -6.26 17.94
CA ASP A 14 16.82 -5.44 16.81
C ASP A 14 16.55 -6.17 15.48
N GLN A 15 16.76 -7.49 15.44
CA GLN A 15 16.43 -8.32 14.27
C GLN A 15 14.93 -8.30 13.96
N ILE A 16 14.07 -8.43 14.98
CA ILE A 16 12.62 -8.34 14.80
C ILE A 16 12.22 -6.96 14.28
N PHE A 17 12.83 -5.91 14.84
CA PHE A 17 12.59 -4.54 14.38
C PHE A 17 12.98 -4.36 12.91
N ASP A 18 14.20 -4.75 12.51
CA ASP A 18 14.68 -4.61 11.14
C ASP A 18 13.87 -5.45 10.15
N TYR A 19 13.43 -6.64 10.56
CA TYR A 19 12.53 -7.46 9.76
C TYR A 19 11.20 -6.75 9.50
N ARG A 20 10.55 -6.21 10.56
CA ARG A 20 9.30 -5.44 10.43
C ARG A 20 9.48 -4.18 9.61
N LEU A 21 10.61 -3.48 9.77
CA LEU A 21 10.93 -2.30 8.96
C LEU A 21 11.07 -2.67 7.47
N SER A 22 11.72 -3.79 7.18
CA SER A 22 11.90 -4.30 5.81
C SER A 22 10.58 -4.78 5.21
N GLU A 23 9.76 -5.46 6.00
CA GLU A 23 8.41 -5.86 5.61
C GLU A 23 7.52 -4.65 5.29
N ALA A 24 7.49 -3.65 6.16
CA ALA A 24 6.74 -2.42 5.93
C ALA A 24 7.20 -1.72 4.64
N ARG A 25 8.52 -1.61 4.41
CA ARG A 25 9.07 -1.05 3.17
C ARG A 25 8.61 -1.83 1.95
N ARG A 26 8.81 -3.15 1.94
CA ARG A 26 8.40 -4.01 0.82
C ARG A 26 6.91 -3.89 0.51
N LEU A 27 6.05 -3.88 1.54
CA LEU A 27 4.61 -3.69 1.37
C LEU A 27 4.29 -2.32 0.76
N THR A 28 4.90 -1.25 1.28
CA THR A 28 4.68 0.10 0.74
C THR A 28 5.17 0.23 -0.70
N GLU A 29 6.39 -0.21 -1.00
CA GLU A 29 6.97 -0.12 -2.34
C GLU A 29 6.18 -0.94 -3.37
N ASN A 30 5.79 -2.17 -3.03
CA ASN A 30 4.97 -3.00 -3.90
C ASN A 30 3.58 -2.37 -4.14
N CYS A 31 2.93 -1.86 -3.09
CA CYS A 31 1.63 -1.21 -3.21
C CYS A 31 1.69 0.03 -4.10
N PHE A 32 2.66 0.93 -3.86
CA PHE A 32 2.86 2.11 -4.70
C PHE A 32 3.29 1.75 -6.12
N GLY A 33 4.06 0.68 -6.33
CA GLY A 33 4.43 0.20 -7.66
C GLY A 33 3.21 -0.20 -8.50
N ILE A 34 2.28 -0.96 -7.92
CA ILE A 34 1.02 -1.33 -8.58
C ILE A 34 0.16 -0.09 -8.84
N MET A 35 -0.03 0.77 -7.81
CA MET A 35 -0.85 1.98 -7.96
C MET A 35 -0.26 2.95 -9.00
N ALA A 36 1.06 3.07 -9.10
CA ALA A 36 1.72 3.96 -10.06
C ALA A 36 1.66 3.44 -11.50
N ALA A 37 1.54 2.12 -11.71
CA ALA A 37 1.28 1.54 -13.03
C ALA A 37 -0.09 1.95 -13.58
N VAL A 38 -1.08 2.15 -12.70
CA VAL A 38 -2.44 2.58 -13.05
C VAL A 38 -2.55 4.11 -13.08
N HIS A 39 -2.04 4.78 -12.05
CA HIS A 39 -2.18 6.22 -11.83
C HIS A 39 -0.85 6.95 -12.02
N ARG A 40 -0.67 7.54 -13.21
CA ARG A 40 0.55 8.29 -13.57
C ARG A 40 0.88 9.47 -12.64
N VAL A 41 -0.10 9.98 -11.89
CA VAL A 41 0.10 11.06 -10.90
C VAL A 41 1.10 10.65 -9.81
N LEU A 42 1.18 9.36 -9.47
CA LEU A 42 2.10 8.83 -8.45
C LEU A 42 3.54 8.66 -8.95
N LEU A 43 3.77 8.76 -10.26
CA LEU A 43 5.12 8.67 -10.87
C LEU A 43 5.89 10.00 -10.82
N LYS A 44 5.23 11.10 -10.45
CA LYS A 44 5.83 12.43 -10.39
C LYS A 44 5.79 12.97 -8.96
N PRO A 45 6.79 13.78 -8.56
CA PRO A 45 6.70 14.55 -7.33
C PRO A 45 5.42 15.40 -7.34
N MET A 46 4.72 15.42 -6.20
CA MET A 46 3.47 16.17 -6.06
C MET A 46 3.77 17.51 -5.38
N GLU A 47 3.52 18.62 -6.08
CA GLU A 47 3.66 19.98 -5.55
C GLU A 47 2.39 20.41 -4.80
N VAL A 48 1.99 19.62 -3.79
CA VAL A 48 0.81 19.88 -2.97
C VAL A 48 1.12 19.71 -1.49
N HIS A 49 0.31 20.32 -0.62
CA HIS A 49 0.39 20.07 0.81
C HIS A 49 0.13 18.60 1.15
N ALA A 50 0.77 18.09 2.21
CA ALA A 50 0.66 16.69 2.63
C ALA A 50 -0.80 16.22 2.79
N ALA A 51 -1.68 17.05 3.35
CA ALA A 51 -3.11 16.73 3.48
C ALA A 51 -3.81 16.47 2.13
N ASN A 52 -3.40 17.18 1.07
CA ASN A 52 -3.93 16.97 -0.27
C ASN A 52 -3.32 15.73 -0.92
N ALA A 53 -2.03 15.45 -0.67
CA ALA A 53 -1.40 14.22 -1.13
C ALA A 53 -2.10 12.99 -0.54
N ASP A 54 -2.42 13.00 0.75
CA ASP A 54 -3.16 11.93 1.41
C ASP A 54 -4.55 11.70 0.79
N ARG A 55 -5.26 12.78 0.45
CA ARG A 55 -6.54 12.69 -0.26
C ARG A 55 -6.36 12.04 -1.63
N ILE A 56 -5.40 12.51 -2.43
CA ILE A 56 -5.14 11.97 -3.76
C ILE A 56 -4.80 10.48 -3.70
N ILE A 57 -3.97 10.04 -2.75
CA ILE A 57 -3.64 8.62 -2.58
C ILE A 57 -4.88 7.80 -2.25
N LYS A 58 -5.77 8.30 -1.37
CA LYS A 58 -7.04 7.64 -1.04
C LYS A 58 -7.96 7.53 -2.24
N GLU A 59 -8.09 8.59 -3.03
CA GLU A 59 -8.90 8.57 -4.27
C GLU A 59 -8.32 7.56 -5.28
N CYS A 60 -7.00 7.51 -5.47
CA CYS A 60 -6.36 6.51 -6.31
C CYS A 60 -6.66 5.08 -5.83
N LEU A 61 -6.62 4.83 -4.52
CA LEU A 61 -6.94 3.52 -3.97
C LEU A 61 -8.41 3.14 -4.20
N TYR A 62 -9.33 4.07 -3.96
CA TYR A 62 -10.76 3.87 -4.18
C TYR A 62 -11.04 3.53 -5.65
N LEU A 63 -10.51 4.33 -6.58
CA LEU A 63 -10.65 4.08 -8.01
C LEU A 63 -10.02 2.74 -8.41
N ALA A 64 -8.83 2.42 -7.90
CA ALA A 64 -8.20 1.13 -8.21
C ALA A 64 -9.03 -0.08 -7.73
N ASP A 65 -9.75 0.05 -6.61
CA ASP A 65 -10.66 -0.99 -6.11
C ASP A 65 -11.93 -1.09 -6.96
N GLU A 66 -12.53 0.04 -7.32
CA GLU A 66 -13.70 0.11 -8.20
C GLU A 66 -13.45 -0.58 -9.54
N TRP A 67 -12.31 -0.28 -10.19
CA TRP A 67 -11.91 -0.92 -11.44
C TRP A 67 -11.68 -2.43 -11.30
N ARG A 68 -11.20 -2.90 -10.14
CA ARG A 68 -11.06 -4.33 -9.88
C ARG A 68 -12.40 -5.03 -9.74
N GLN A 69 -13.36 -4.41 -9.06
CA GLN A 69 -14.70 -4.96 -8.89
C GLN A 69 -15.46 -5.03 -10.22
N GLU A 70 -15.21 -4.10 -11.15
CA GLU A 70 -15.78 -4.14 -12.49
C GLU A 70 -15.20 -5.27 -13.36
N LEU A 71 -13.91 -5.60 -13.18
CA LEU A 71 -13.22 -6.66 -13.93
C LEU A 71 -13.50 -8.08 -13.42
N ASP A 72 -13.86 -8.24 -12.14
CA ASP A 72 -14.22 -9.52 -11.54
C ASP A 72 -15.46 -9.34 -10.65
N PRO A 73 -16.66 -9.22 -11.25
CA PRO A 73 -17.88 -9.02 -10.49
C PRO A 73 -18.12 -10.26 -9.63
N LEU A 74 -17.97 -10.11 -8.31
CA LEU A 74 -18.36 -11.16 -7.36
C LEU A 74 -19.82 -11.57 -7.64
N PRO A 75 -20.13 -12.86 -7.76
CA PRO A 75 -21.51 -13.30 -7.93
C PRO A 75 -22.31 -12.80 -6.73
N GLN A 76 -23.22 -11.84 -6.94
CA GLN A 76 -24.03 -11.24 -5.87
C GLN A 76 -25.08 -12.22 -5.27
N ALA A 77 -24.99 -13.52 -5.59
CA ALA A 77 -26.05 -14.49 -5.34
C ALA A 77 -25.93 -15.30 -4.03
N GLU A 78 -24.83 -15.24 -3.27
CA GLU A 78 -24.62 -16.16 -2.13
C GLU A 78 -24.75 -15.52 -0.73
N LEU A 79 -25.02 -14.21 -0.63
CA LEU A 79 -25.10 -13.51 0.68
C LEU A 79 -26.53 -13.34 1.23
N GLY A 80 -27.52 -14.00 0.61
CA GLY A 80 -28.94 -13.84 0.96
C GLY A 80 -29.65 -15.05 1.60
N SER A 81 -28.98 -16.19 1.81
CA SER A 81 -29.65 -17.46 2.19
C SER A 81 -29.31 -18.02 3.58
N VAL A 82 -28.65 -17.25 4.45
CA VAL A 82 -28.45 -17.68 5.85
C VAL A 82 -28.94 -16.60 6.80
N ALA A 83 -30.27 -16.54 6.92
CA ALA A 83 -30.99 -15.91 8.02
C ALA A 83 -31.89 -16.95 8.66
#